data_AF-A0A1I6PXR1-F1
#
_entry.id   AF-A0A1I6PXR1-F1
#
_cell.length_a   1.000
_cell.length_b   1.000
_cell.length_c   1.000
_cell.angle_alpha   90.00
_cell.angle_beta   90.00
_cell.angle_gamma   90.00
#
_symmetry.space_group_name_H-M   'P 1'
#
loop_
_entity.id
_entity.type
_entity.pdbx_description
1 polymer ?
#
loop_
_entity_poly.entity_id
_entity_poly.type
_entity_poly.pdbx_seq_one_letter_code
_entity_poly.pdbx_strand_id
1 'polypeptide(L)' 'MSSAPFEGRQLPQWQIEVTGAARIWYLIDEERKTVWIQHAGTGHPKATER' A
#
# COMPACT_ATOMS: atom_id res chain seq x y z
N MET A 1 2.83 11.67 -4.21
CA MET A 1 3.04 10.79 -3.05
C MET A 1 1.72 10.68 -2.29
N SER A 2 1.25 9.47 -2.02
CA SER A 2 0.01 9.23 -1.26
C SER A 2 0.29 9.00 0.22
N SER A 3 -0.73 9.13 1.06
CA SER A 3 -0.71 8.74 2.47
C SER A 3 -2.05 8.11 2.86
N ALA A 4 -2.06 7.28 3.91
CA ALA A 4 -3.29 6.70 4.46
C ALA A 4 -3.30 6.75 5.99
N PRO A 5 -4.49 6.82 6.62
CA PRO A 5 -4.60 6.75 8.06
C PRO A 5 -4.34 5.32 8.55
N PHE A 6 -3.55 5.18 9.61
CA PHE A 6 -3.32 3.92 10.31
C PHE A 6 -3.07 4.19 11.79
N GLU A 7 -3.87 3.57 12.65
CA GLU A 7 -3.82 3.73 14.12
C GLU A 7 -3.73 5.20 14.57
N GLY A 8 -4.59 6.06 14.00
CA GLY A 8 -4.67 7.47 14.38
C GLY A 8 -3.54 8.36 13.85
N ARG A 9 -2.60 7.82 13.06
CA ARG A 9 -1.54 8.58 12.39
C ARG A 9 -1.75 8.57 10.87
N GLN A 10 -1.29 9.62 10.20
CA GLN A 10 -1.23 9.65 8.74
C GLN A 10 0.15 9.16 8.29
N LEU A 11 0.22 8.00 7.63
CA LEU A 11 1.48 7.40 7.21
C LEU A 11 1.68 7.49 5.69
N PRO A 12 2.92 7.69 5.20
CA PRO A 12 3.22 7.62 3.78
C PRO A 12 2.81 6.26 3.20
N GLN A 13 2.08 6.29 2.08
CA GLN A 13 1.65 5.09 1.38
C GLN A 13 2.42 4.94 0.07
N TRP A 14 2.95 3.74 -0.12
CA TRP A 14 3.74 3.33 -1.27
C TRP A 14 3.11 2.11 -1.93
N GLN A 15 3.55 1.84 -3.15
CA GLN A 15 3.25 0.60 -3.84
C GLN A 15 4.50 0.05 -4.49
N ILE A 16 4.56 -1.26 -4.60
CA ILE A 16 5.58 -1.96 -5.36
C ILE A 16 4.91 -2.96 -6.30
N GLU A 17 5.46 -3.05 -7.52
CA GLU A 17 5.11 -4.12 -8.44
C GLU A 17 5.88 -5.39 -8.06
N VAL A 18 5.17 -6.50 -7.90
CA VAL A 18 5.76 -7.78 -7.49
C VAL A 18 5.99 -8.68 -8.70
N THR A 19 4.96 -8.79 -9.54
CA THR A 19 5.00 -9.40 -10.88
C THR A 19 4.21 -8.50 -11.81
N GLY A 20 4.30 -8.70 -13.13
CA GLY A 20 3.79 -7.74 -14.13
C GLY A 20 2.34 -7.25 -13.95
N ALA A 21 1.51 -7.93 -13.16
CA ALA A 21 0.17 -7.47 -12.78
C ALA A 21 -0.04 -7.31 -11.27
N ALA A 22 0.79 -7.94 -10.44
CA ALA A 22 0.63 -7.99 -8.99
C ALA A 22 1.25 -6.78 -8.30
N ARG A 23 0.54 -6.23 -7.31
CA ARG A 23 0.99 -5.07 -6.55
C ARG A 23 0.74 -5.24 -5.07
N ILE A 24 1.66 -4.69 -4.27
CA ILE A 24 1.50 -4.53 -2.83
C ILE A 24 1.43 -3.04 -2.53
N TRP A 25 0.42 -2.64 -1.79
CA TRP A 25 0.30 -1.31 -1.19
C TRP A 25 0.67 -1.42 0.28
N TYR A 26 1.54 -0.53 0.74
CA TYR A 26 2.05 -0.57 2.11
C TYR A 26 2.27 0.82 2.68
N LEU A 27 2.28 0.90 4.01
CA LEU A 27 2.59 2.09 4.78
C LEU A 27 3.97 1.96 5.43
N ILE A 28 4.70 3.07 5.48
CA ILE A 28 5.99 3.15 6.16
C ILE A 28 5.78 3.85 7.50
N ASP A 29 6.03 3.13 8.59
CA ASP A 29 6.09 3.67 9.95
C ASP A 29 7.55 3.80 10.37
N GLU A 30 8.16 4.95 10.08
CA GLU A 30 9.58 5.19 10.33
C GLU A 30 9.92 5.25 11.82
N GLU A 31 8.97 5.67 12.65
CA GLU A 31 9.11 5.75 14.11
C GLU A 31 9.21 4.35 14.70
N ARG A 32 8.27 3.46 14.33
CA ARG A 32 8.24 2.08 14.81
C ARG A 32 9.08 1.11 13.97
N LYS A 33 9.79 1.60 12.94
CA LYS A 33 10.57 0.80 11.99
C LYS A 33 9.78 -0.39 11.42
N THR A 34 8.51 -0.15 11.09
CA THR A 34 7.57 -1.19 10.66
C THR A 34 6.99 -0.84 9.30
N VAL A 35 6.76 -1.85 8.46
CA VAL A 35 6.00 -1.72 7.21
C VAL A 35 4.69 -2.47 7.33
N TRP A 36 3.58 -1.78 7.07
CA TRP A 36 2.24 -2.35 7.15
C TRP A 36 1.67 -2.60 5.77
N ILE A 37 1.28 -3.83 5.46
CA ILE A 37 0.64 -4.16 4.19
C ILE A 37 -0.84 -3.78 4.28
N GLN A 38 -1.28 -2.88 3.41
CA GLN A 38 -2.68 -2.48 3.28
C GLN A 38 -3.42 -3.40 2.30
N HIS A 39 -2.75 -3.80 1.23
CA HIS A 39 -3.32 -4.69 0.23
C HIS A 39 -2.21 -5.42 -0.53
N ALA A 40 -2.42 -6.71 -0.79
CA ALA A 40 -1.58 -7.52 -1.67
C ALA A 40 -2.47 -8.23 -2.68
N GLY A 41 -2.35 -7.85 -3.95
CA GLY A 41 -3.16 -8.38 -5.05
C GLY A 41 -2.29 -9.08 -6.09
N THR A 42 -2.73 -10.23 -6.59
CA THR A 42 -2.02 -11.05 -7.59
C THR A 42 -2.44 -10.79 -9.04
N GLY A 43 -3.43 -9.94 -9.27
CA GLY A 43 -3.93 -9.60 -10.60
C GLY A 43 -3.83 -8.11 -10.89
N HIS A 44 -3.92 -7.75 -12.17
CA HIS A 44 -4.01 -6.35 -12.59
C HIS A 44 -5.17 -5.74 -11.80
N PRO A 45 -4.96 -4.64 -11.04
CA PRO A 45 -6.08 -3.97 -10.41
C PRO A 45 -7.03 -3.60 -11.53
N LYS A 46 -8.18 -4.28 -11.62
CA LYS A 46 -9.28 -3.80 -12.46
C LYS A 46 -9.54 -2.40 -11.93
N ALA A 47 -9.22 -1.40 -12.75
CA ALA A 47 -9.60 -0.03 -12.49
C ALA A 47 -11.11 -0.05 -12.27
N THR A 48 -11.50 0.22 -11.03
CA THR A 48 -12.78 0.73 -10.59
C THR A 48 -13.88 0.72 -11.67
N GLU A 49 -14.67 -0.36 -11.75
CA GLU A 49 -16.04 -0.21 -12.23
C GLU A 49 -16.84 0.40 -11.08
N ARG A 50 -17.56 1.47 -11.42
CA ARG A 50 -18.25 2.39 -10.53
C ARG A 50 -19.65 1.88 -10.18
#